data_AF-A0A4R9LNR3-F1
#
_entry.id   AF-A0A4R9LNR3-F1
#
_cell.length_a   1.000
_cell.length_b   1.000
_cell.length_c   1.000
_cell.angle_alpha   90.00
_cell.angle_beta   90.00
_cell.angle_gamma   90.00
#
_symmetry.space_group_name_H-M   'P 1'
#
loop_
_entity.id
_entity.type
_entity.pdbx_description
1 polymer ?
#
loop_
_entity_poly.entity_id
_entity_poly.type
_entity_poly.pdbx_seq_one_letter_code
_entity_poly.pdbx_strand_id
1 'polypeptide(L)'
;MIVPQSPEFQTFYLFYENRFFKIITIINRFRQYLMIHFCFLYYKIQKTILTLYLPFGIFYARYFLIFMTKLNTKERILDSAADLFYSKGYVNTGVEEIITSCDIKKPSLYYHFESKAALGLAYLDFKEKEFLGILDRLSERAESLSDFFTNWTTLIERAARAKKYYGCPFGSFASQLPTQDRNVFESKLRLIKKHWLATVISVLKKHSSKRKNSSEDHGKLALEVMVIYEGAASLYRMSGEIEFIHMMRKQFEQIAKRN
;
A
#
# COMPACT_ATOMS: atom_id res chain seq x y z
N MET A 1 -4.92 23.76 23.62
CA MET A 1 -6.25 23.54 24.22
C MET A 1 -6.97 22.57 23.29
N ILE A 2 -7.14 21.32 23.73
CA ILE A 2 -7.64 20.21 22.91
C ILE A 2 -9.05 19.90 23.41
N VAL A 3 -10.03 19.95 22.51
CA VAL A 3 -11.34 19.31 22.68
C VAL A 3 -11.35 18.10 21.74
N PRO A 4 -11.65 16.88 22.21
CA PRO A 4 -11.59 15.68 21.39
C PRO A 4 -12.94 15.42 20.70
N GLN A 5 -12.90 15.03 19.42
CA GLN A 5 -13.97 14.27 18.78
C GLN A 5 -13.38 13.02 18.11
N SER A 6 -13.89 11.87 18.59
CA SER A 6 -13.88 10.48 18.09
C SER A 6 -12.62 9.83 17.47
N PRO A 7 -12.44 8.50 17.66
CA PRO A 7 -11.24 7.79 17.24
C PRO A 7 -11.42 7.17 15.85
N GLU A 8 -11.05 7.90 14.80
CA GLU A 8 -10.98 7.35 13.44
C GLU A 8 -9.54 7.21 12.95
N PHE A 9 -9.13 5.94 12.84
CA PHE A 9 -8.08 5.35 11.99
C PHE A 9 -7.10 6.32 11.29
N GLN A 10 -6.06 6.74 12.01
CA GLN A 10 -4.87 7.34 11.40
C GLN A 10 -3.79 6.27 11.20
N THR A 11 -3.60 5.86 9.94
CA THR A 11 -2.37 5.19 9.52
C THR A 11 -1.24 6.23 9.58
N PHE A 12 -0.37 6.13 10.59
CA PHE A 12 0.73 7.06 10.77
C PHE A 12 1.85 6.78 9.76
N TYR A 13 2.16 7.77 8.92
CA TYR A 13 3.34 7.80 8.05
C TYR A 13 4.33 8.83 8.60
N LEU A 14 5.59 8.45 8.75
CA LEU A 14 6.66 9.35 9.16
C LEU A 14 7.39 9.86 7.90
N PHE A 15 7.54 11.18 7.79
CA PHE A 15 8.22 11.86 6.70
C PHE A 15 9.62 12.28 7.17
N TYR A 16 10.66 11.70 6.57
CA TYR A 16 12.06 12.04 6.83
C TYR A 16 12.82 11.97 5.51
N GLU A 17 13.60 13.01 5.18
CA GLU A 17 14.41 13.13 3.96
C GLU A 17 13.68 12.78 2.64
N ASN A 18 12.53 13.40 2.37
CA ASN A 18 11.78 13.22 1.11
C ASN A 18 11.39 11.76 0.79
N ARG A 19 11.17 10.95 1.83
CA ARG A 19 10.66 9.58 1.73
C ARG A 19 9.48 9.36 2.67
N PHE A 20 8.47 8.64 2.17
CA PHE A 20 7.41 8.07 2.99
C PHE A 20 7.81 6.68 3.43
N PHE A 21 7.84 6.46 4.73
CA PHE A 21 7.98 5.13 5.28
C PHE A 21 6.68 4.74 5.99
N LYS A 22 6.15 3.56 5.67
CA LYS A 22 5.30 2.84 6.64
C LYS A 22 6.14 2.73 7.90
N ILE A 23 5.57 3.02 9.07
CA ILE A 23 6.28 2.88 10.36
C ILE A 23 6.97 1.50 10.48
N ILE A 24 6.35 0.45 9.94
CA ILE A 24 6.91 -0.91 9.82
C ILE A 24 8.25 -0.98 9.04
N THR A 25 8.46 -0.14 8.02
CA THR A 25 9.69 -0.13 7.21
C THR A 25 10.82 0.67 7.86
N ILE A 26 10.52 1.77 8.57
CA ILE A 26 11.52 2.43 9.44
C ILE A 26 11.91 1.49 10.56
N ILE A 27 10.96 0.82 11.20
CA ILE A 27 11.23 -0.17 12.25
C ILE A 27 12.14 -1.28 11.72
N ASN A 28 11.90 -1.83 10.51
CA ASN A 28 12.77 -2.85 9.93
C ASN A 28 14.17 -2.35 9.50
N ARG A 29 14.34 -1.05 9.18
CA ARG A 29 15.67 -0.45 8.94
C ARG A 29 16.41 -0.14 10.26
N PHE A 30 15.69 0.37 11.26
CA PHE A 30 16.19 0.52 12.63
C PHE A 30 16.55 -0.83 13.26
N ARG A 31 15.80 -1.89 12.93
CA ARG A 31 16.04 -3.29 13.30
C ARG A 31 17.38 -3.82 12.80
N GLN A 32 17.83 -3.46 11.60
CA GLN A 32 19.16 -3.82 11.10
C GLN A 32 20.26 -3.01 11.79
N TYR A 33 20.05 -1.71 11.97
CA TYR A 33 21.04 -0.84 12.62
C TYR A 33 21.22 -1.18 14.11
N LEU A 34 20.14 -1.38 14.88
CA LEU A 34 20.22 -1.78 16.29
C LEU A 34 20.80 -3.19 16.45
N MET A 35 20.42 -4.16 15.62
CA MET A 35 20.92 -5.54 15.74
C MET A 35 22.42 -5.62 15.41
N ILE A 36 22.90 -4.85 14.43
CA ILE A 36 24.34 -4.76 14.10
C ILE A 36 25.10 -3.99 15.20
N HIS A 37 24.55 -2.88 15.72
CA HIS A 37 25.19 -2.13 16.81
C HIS A 37 25.25 -2.93 18.13
N PHE A 38 24.20 -3.71 18.45
CA PHE A 38 24.15 -4.56 19.64
C PHE A 38 25.08 -5.78 19.51
N CYS A 39 25.18 -6.42 18.33
CA CYS A 39 26.15 -7.49 18.12
C CYS A 39 27.60 -6.99 18.22
N PHE A 40 27.90 -5.76 17.75
CA PHE A 40 29.22 -5.15 17.89
C PHE A 40 29.57 -4.75 19.33
N LEU A 41 28.58 -4.25 20.09
CA LEU A 41 28.77 -4.00 21.54
C LEU A 41 28.95 -5.31 22.32
N TYR A 42 28.23 -6.37 21.95
CA TYR A 42 28.28 -7.69 22.58
C TYR A 42 29.62 -8.40 22.35
N TYR A 43 30.24 -8.24 21.17
CA TYR A 43 31.55 -8.83 20.87
C TYR A 43 32.72 -8.12 21.60
N LYS A 44 32.58 -6.83 21.93
CA LYS A 44 33.67 -6.01 22.50
C LYS A 44 33.72 -6.03 24.04
N ILE A 45 32.69 -6.55 24.71
CA ILE A 45 32.59 -6.56 26.18
C ILE A 45 32.83 -7.98 26.69
N GLN A 46 34.08 -8.28 27.05
CA GLN A 46 34.46 -9.51 27.75
C GLN A 46 33.70 -9.66 29.08
N LYS A 47 33.13 -10.85 29.30
CA LYS A 47 32.93 -11.58 30.57
C LYS A 47 32.91 -10.75 31.87
N THR A 48 31.90 -9.90 32.12
CA THR A 48 31.49 -9.61 33.52
C THR A 48 30.04 -9.14 33.70
N ILE A 49 29.29 -8.81 32.64
CA ILE A 49 27.96 -8.19 32.80
C ILE A 49 26.87 -8.98 32.06
N LEU A 50 26.77 -10.29 32.31
CA LEU A 50 25.70 -11.12 31.73
C LEU A 50 24.45 -11.22 32.63
N THR A 51 24.57 -10.88 33.92
CA THR A 51 23.48 -10.99 34.91
C THR A 51 22.63 -9.72 35.05
N LEU A 52 23.13 -8.55 34.64
CA LEU A 52 22.39 -7.28 34.79
C LEU A 52 21.51 -6.90 33.57
N TYR A 53 21.74 -7.49 32.40
CA TYR A 53 21.05 -7.12 31.14
C TYR A 53 19.90 -8.04 30.74
N LEU A 54 19.76 -9.23 31.36
CA LEU A 54 18.60 -10.09 31.17
C LEU A 54 17.25 -9.37 31.42
N PRO A 55 17.07 -8.58 32.52
CA PRO A 55 15.81 -7.90 32.76
C PRO A 55 15.53 -6.80 31.71
N PHE A 56 16.54 -6.11 31.20
CA PHE A 56 16.37 -5.08 30.16
C PHE A 56 16.04 -5.68 28.79
N GLY A 57 16.66 -6.81 28.43
CA GLY A 57 16.33 -7.55 27.20
C GLY A 57 14.91 -8.11 27.20
N ILE A 58 14.45 -8.63 28.33
CA ILE A 58 13.06 -9.10 28.52
C ILE A 58 12.08 -7.91 28.51
N PHE A 59 12.44 -6.77 29.10
CA PHE A 59 11.59 -5.58 29.09
C PHE A 59 11.43 -5.01 27.67
N TYR A 60 12.51 -4.92 26.90
CA TYR A 60 12.43 -4.51 25.49
C TYR A 60 11.72 -5.55 24.63
N ALA A 61 11.92 -6.86 24.84
CA ALA A 61 11.17 -7.89 24.14
C ALA A 61 9.68 -7.85 24.48
N ARG A 62 9.31 -7.54 25.73
CA ARG A 62 7.93 -7.37 26.19
C ARG A 62 7.32 -6.07 25.68
N TYR A 63 8.06 -4.96 25.65
CA TYR A 63 7.62 -3.70 25.04
C TYR A 63 7.51 -3.82 23.52
N PHE A 64 8.41 -4.56 22.90
CA PHE A 64 8.40 -4.92 21.48
C PHE A 64 7.21 -5.84 21.17
N LEU A 65 6.89 -6.82 22.03
CA LEU A 65 5.66 -7.62 21.93
C LEU A 65 4.42 -6.74 22.08
N ILE A 66 4.37 -5.88 23.11
CA ILE A 66 3.25 -4.96 23.38
C ILE A 66 3.06 -3.94 22.23
N PHE A 67 4.14 -3.53 21.57
CA PHE A 67 4.11 -2.64 20.43
C PHE A 67 3.73 -3.37 19.12
N MET A 68 4.16 -4.63 18.94
CA MET A 68 3.71 -5.53 17.88
C MET A 68 2.22 -5.91 18.04
N THR A 69 1.67 -5.88 19.25
CA THR A 69 0.24 -6.10 19.53
C THR A 69 -0.66 -4.89 19.26
N LYS A 70 -0.17 -3.83 18.61
CA LYS A 70 -1.04 -2.68 18.26
C LYS A 70 -2.06 -2.98 17.16
N LEU A 71 -1.91 -4.09 16.44
CA LEU A 71 -2.93 -4.59 15.53
C LEU A 71 -3.73 -5.69 16.23
N ASN A 72 -5.05 -5.54 16.25
CA ASN A 72 -5.91 -6.62 16.73
C ASN A 72 -5.81 -7.83 15.77
N THR A 73 -6.27 -9.01 16.20
CA THR A 73 -6.16 -10.24 15.41
C THR A 73 -6.76 -10.11 14.01
N LYS A 74 -7.89 -9.39 13.86
CA LYS A 74 -8.53 -9.13 12.56
C LYS A 74 -7.61 -8.34 11.62
N GLU A 75 -6.94 -7.32 12.13
CA GLU A 75 -6.00 -6.51 11.36
C GLU A 75 -4.75 -7.31 10.95
N ARG A 76 -4.20 -8.13 11.86
CA ARG A 76 -3.08 -9.04 11.52
C ARG A 76 -3.43 -10.00 10.39
N ILE A 77 -4.64 -10.55 10.40
CA ILE A 77 -5.15 -11.41 9.32
C ILE A 77 -5.22 -10.63 8.01
N LEU A 78 -5.83 -9.45 8.03
CA LEU A 78 -6.02 -8.63 6.83
C LEU A 78 -4.69 -8.18 6.23
N ASP A 79 -3.76 -7.69 7.05
CA ASP A 79 -2.42 -7.26 6.59
C ASP A 79 -1.68 -8.43 5.95
N SER A 80 -1.68 -9.59 6.61
CA SER A 80 -1.01 -10.77 6.09
C SER A 80 -1.64 -11.28 4.80
N ALA A 81 -2.97 -11.29 4.72
CA ALA A 81 -3.69 -11.67 3.50
C ALA A 81 -3.43 -10.65 2.39
N ALA A 82 -3.35 -9.36 2.69
CA ALA A 82 -3.12 -8.32 1.71
C ALA A 82 -1.74 -8.40 1.06
N ASP A 83 -0.70 -8.72 1.83
CA ASP A 83 0.64 -8.93 1.31
C ASP A 83 0.69 -10.18 0.42
N LEU A 84 0.07 -11.29 0.83
CA LEU A 84 0.01 -12.52 0.06
C LEU A 84 -0.83 -12.37 -1.22
N PHE A 85 -2.03 -11.82 -1.13
CA PHE A 85 -2.91 -11.60 -2.28
C PHE A 85 -2.28 -10.66 -3.31
N TYR A 86 -1.58 -9.61 -2.87
CA TYR A 86 -0.94 -8.67 -3.81
C TYR A 86 0.29 -9.28 -4.51
N SER A 87 1.11 -10.03 -3.77
CA SER A 87 2.36 -10.61 -4.29
C SER A 87 2.15 -11.93 -5.06
N LYS A 88 1.37 -12.87 -4.50
CA LYS A 88 1.16 -14.22 -5.06
C LYS A 88 -0.14 -14.36 -5.85
N GLY A 89 -1.10 -13.49 -5.57
CA GLY A 89 -2.43 -13.53 -6.17
C GLY A 89 -3.48 -14.17 -5.27
N TYR A 90 -4.73 -13.73 -5.41
CA TYR A 90 -5.84 -14.17 -4.57
C TYR A 90 -6.11 -15.67 -4.69
N VAL A 91 -6.16 -16.18 -5.93
CA VAL A 91 -6.44 -17.61 -6.20
C VAL A 91 -5.33 -18.50 -5.64
N ASN A 92 -4.08 -18.11 -5.86
CA ASN A 92 -2.91 -18.90 -5.47
C ASN A 92 -2.60 -18.90 -3.97
N THR A 93 -3.24 -18.02 -3.19
CA THR A 93 -2.99 -17.90 -1.75
C THR A 93 -3.95 -18.80 -0.98
N GLY A 94 -3.43 -19.80 -0.26
CA GLY A 94 -4.23 -20.72 0.56
C GLY A 94 -4.62 -20.12 1.93
N VAL A 95 -5.70 -20.62 2.53
CA VAL A 95 -6.07 -20.25 3.92
C VAL A 95 -5.00 -20.71 4.92
N GLU A 96 -4.44 -21.90 4.72
CA GLU A 96 -3.36 -22.43 5.56
C GLU A 96 -2.10 -21.53 5.52
N GLU A 97 -1.80 -20.96 4.35
CA GLU A 97 -0.69 -20.04 4.20
C GLU A 97 -0.92 -18.74 4.99
N ILE A 98 -2.13 -18.17 4.91
CA ILE A 98 -2.50 -16.94 5.62
C ILE A 98 -2.41 -17.14 7.15
N ILE A 99 -2.95 -18.23 7.68
CA ILE A 99 -2.94 -18.46 9.13
C ILE A 99 -1.53 -18.76 9.64
N THR A 100 -0.69 -19.39 8.82
CA THR A 100 0.72 -19.62 9.14
C THR A 100 1.49 -18.30 9.16
N SER A 101 1.27 -17.42 8.18
CA SER A 101 2.01 -16.15 8.08
C SER A 101 1.63 -15.13 9.15
N CYS A 102 0.41 -15.20 9.69
CA CYS A 102 -0.01 -14.35 10.81
C CYS A 102 -0.06 -15.06 12.17
N ASP A 103 0.45 -16.30 12.29
CA ASP A 103 0.52 -17.08 13.53
C ASP A 103 -0.82 -17.15 14.29
N ILE A 104 -1.83 -17.68 13.62
CA ILE A 104 -3.16 -17.95 14.20
C ILE A 104 -3.66 -19.34 13.83
N LYS A 105 -4.75 -19.75 14.47
CA LYS A 105 -5.47 -20.99 14.09
C LYS A 105 -6.61 -20.67 13.12
N LYS A 106 -6.92 -21.61 12.25
CA LYS A 106 -8.01 -21.54 11.27
C LYS A 106 -9.37 -21.09 11.83
N PRO A 107 -9.83 -21.58 13.01
CA PRO A 107 -11.08 -21.08 13.60
C PRO A 107 -11.05 -19.58 13.94
N SER A 108 -9.88 -19.03 14.31
CA SER A 108 -9.72 -17.60 14.58
C SER A 108 -9.84 -16.76 13.31
N LEU A 109 -9.42 -17.29 12.15
CA LEU A 109 -9.61 -16.60 10.87
C LEU A 109 -11.09 -16.49 10.56
N TYR A 110 -11.82 -17.61 10.63
CA TYR A 110 -13.24 -17.65 10.29
C TYR A 110 -14.14 -16.93 11.30
N TYR A 111 -13.69 -16.77 12.55
CA TYR A 111 -14.34 -15.88 13.51
C TYR A 111 -14.34 -14.41 13.05
N HIS A 112 -13.29 -13.96 12.36
CA HIS A 112 -13.16 -12.58 11.90
C HIS A 112 -13.62 -12.36 10.46
N PHE A 113 -13.53 -13.38 9.61
CA PHE A 113 -13.90 -13.34 8.20
C PHE A 113 -14.62 -14.63 7.82
N GLU A 114 -15.92 -14.54 7.57
CA GLU A 114 -16.81 -15.68 7.32
C GLU A 114 -16.33 -16.61 6.19
N SER A 115 -15.58 -16.09 5.22
CA SER A 115 -14.98 -16.86 4.14
C SER A 115 -13.70 -16.19 3.61
N LYS A 116 -12.94 -16.94 2.79
CA LYS A 116 -11.82 -16.36 2.02
C LYS A 116 -12.30 -15.23 1.10
N ALA A 117 -13.52 -15.34 0.56
CA ALA A 117 -14.12 -14.30 -0.26
C ALA A 117 -14.42 -13.02 0.54
N ALA A 118 -14.95 -13.15 1.76
CA ALA A 118 -15.14 -12.03 2.67
C ALA A 118 -13.80 -11.33 3.00
N LEU A 119 -12.74 -12.11 3.21
CA LEU A 119 -11.38 -11.57 3.37
C LEU A 119 -10.86 -10.91 2.08
N GLY A 120 -11.20 -11.44 0.90
CA GLY A 120 -10.89 -10.83 -0.40
C GLY A 120 -11.58 -9.48 -0.61
N LEU A 121 -12.84 -9.34 -0.19
CA LEU A 121 -13.55 -8.06 -0.21
C LEU A 121 -12.89 -7.05 0.74
N ALA A 122 -12.55 -7.48 1.96
CA ALA A 122 -11.83 -6.64 2.92
C ALA A 122 -10.44 -6.21 2.39
N TYR A 123 -9.75 -7.08 1.66
CA TYR A 123 -8.51 -6.73 0.95
C TYR A 123 -8.74 -5.62 -0.08
N LEU A 124 -9.81 -5.70 -0.87
CA LEU A 124 -10.15 -4.68 -1.86
C LEU A 124 -10.47 -3.34 -1.20
N ASP A 125 -11.20 -3.33 -0.09
CA ASP A 125 -11.44 -2.13 0.73
C ASP A 125 -10.13 -1.52 1.25
N PHE A 126 -9.27 -2.37 1.79
CA PHE A 126 -7.97 -1.96 2.32
C PHE A 126 -7.08 -1.34 1.23
N LYS A 127 -6.97 -1.98 0.07
CA LYS A 127 -6.17 -1.48 -1.05
C LYS A 127 -6.76 -0.24 -1.68
N GLU A 128 -8.09 -0.11 -1.74
CA GLU A 128 -8.75 1.12 -2.16
C GLU A 128 -8.35 2.29 -1.26
N LYS A 129 -8.47 2.13 0.07
CA LYS A 129 -8.08 3.17 1.03
C LYS A 129 -6.60 3.52 0.93
N GLU A 130 -5.71 2.53 0.82
CA GLU A 130 -4.27 2.79 0.64
C GLU A 130 -3.99 3.56 -0.65
N PHE A 131 -4.56 3.11 -1.77
CA PHE A 131 -4.29 3.64 -3.09
C PHE A 131 -4.84 5.07 -3.26
N LEU A 132 -6.12 5.30 -2.95
CA LEU A 132 -6.73 6.62 -3.06
C LEU A 132 -6.09 7.60 -2.08
N GLY A 133 -5.79 7.16 -0.86
CA GLY A 133 -5.09 8.00 0.12
C GLY A 133 -3.67 8.39 -0.32
N ILE A 134 -2.98 7.58 -1.14
CA ILE A 134 -1.71 7.99 -1.77
C ILE A 134 -1.96 9.10 -2.79
N LEU A 135 -2.95 8.94 -3.67
CA LEU A 135 -3.27 9.95 -4.68
C LEU A 135 -3.68 11.28 -4.03
N ASP A 136 -4.52 11.24 -3.00
CA ASP A 136 -4.97 12.44 -2.29
C ASP A 136 -3.79 13.19 -1.66
N ARG A 137 -2.91 12.49 -0.92
CA ARG A 137 -1.73 13.13 -0.31
C ARG A 137 -0.74 13.68 -1.34
N LEU A 138 -0.60 13.01 -2.49
CA LEU A 138 0.23 13.52 -3.57
C LEU A 138 -0.38 14.79 -4.18
N SER A 139 -1.69 14.79 -4.40
CA SER A 139 -2.43 15.94 -4.92
C SER A 139 -2.34 17.13 -3.97
N GLU A 140 -2.50 16.91 -2.66
CA GLU A 140 -2.37 17.96 -1.64
C GLU A 140 -1.04 18.71 -1.69
N ARG A 141 0.06 17.99 -1.96
CA ARG A 141 1.43 18.53 -1.93
C ARG A 141 1.95 18.97 -3.29
N ALA A 142 1.27 18.62 -4.37
CA ALA A 142 1.72 18.96 -5.71
C ALA A 142 1.50 20.45 -5.99
N GLU A 143 2.51 21.11 -6.57
CA GLU A 143 2.40 22.51 -7.01
C GLU A 143 1.72 22.60 -8.38
N SER A 144 1.89 21.57 -9.21
CA SER A 144 1.28 21.44 -10.53
C SER A 144 0.81 20.01 -10.82
N LEU A 145 0.03 19.83 -11.89
CA LEU A 145 -0.36 18.48 -12.35
C LEU A 145 0.84 17.65 -12.80
N SER A 146 1.87 18.29 -13.37
CA SER A 146 3.13 17.62 -13.74
C SER A 146 3.86 17.10 -12.49
N ASP A 147 3.90 17.88 -11.40
CA ASP A 147 4.50 17.45 -10.14
C ASP A 147 3.74 16.28 -9.51
N PHE A 148 2.39 16.31 -9.56
CA PHE A 148 1.57 15.19 -9.12
C PHE A 148 1.94 13.89 -9.84
N PHE A 149 1.96 13.91 -11.17
CA PHE A 149 2.28 12.73 -11.97
C PHE A 149 3.74 12.27 -11.80
N THR A 150 4.67 13.22 -11.71
CA THR A 150 6.09 12.93 -11.45
C THR A 150 6.27 12.24 -10.11
N ASN A 151 5.64 12.75 -9.05
CA ASN A 151 5.71 12.15 -7.72
C ASN A 151 5.02 10.79 -7.66
N TRP A 152 3.86 10.63 -8.30
CA TRP A 152 3.15 9.35 -8.36
C TRP A 152 3.98 8.28 -9.06
N THR A 153 4.48 8.56 -10.26
CA THR A 153 5.32 7.62 -11.02
C THR A 153 6.65 7.34 -10.33
N THR A 154 7.23 8.30 -9.61
CA THR A 154 8.44 8.09 -8.80
C THR A 154 8.20 7.12 -7.64
N LEU A 155 7.04 7.18 -6.97
CA LEU A 155 6.70 6.20 -5.93
C LEU A 155 6.56 4.78 -6.51
N ILE A 156 5.93 4.65 -7.67
CA ILE A 156 5.79 3.36 -8.37
C ILE A 156 7.16 2.83 -8.76
N GLU A 157 8.01 3.67 -9.37
CA GLU A 157 9.37 3.31 -9.77
C GLU A 157 10.22 2.84 -8.58
N ARG A 158 10.14 3.56 -7.44
CA ARG A 158 10.84 3.17 -6.21
C ARG A 158 10.35 1.81 -5.69
N ALA A 159 9.04 1.56 -5.71
CA ALA A 159 8.48 0.28 -5.31
C ALA A 159 8.89 -0.86 -6.26
N ALA A 160 8.92 -0.60 -7.57
CA ALA A 160 9.37 -1.54 -8.60
C ALA A 160 10.84 -1.93 -8.41
N ARG A 161 11.74 -0.95 -8.26
CA ARG A 161 13.17 -1.20 -7.97
C ARG A 161 13.40 -1.97 -6.67
N ALA A 162 12.53 -1.75 -5.68
CA ALA A 162 12.56 -2.49 -4.42
C ALA A 162 11.93 -3.90 -4.52
N LYS A 163 11.46 -4.32 -5.70
CA LYS A 163 10.72 -5.57 -5.93
C LYS A 163 9.48 -5.70 -5.04
N LYS A 164 8.79 -4.58 -4.82
CA LYS A 164 7.57 -4.46 -4.00
C LYS A 164 6.37 -3.92 -4.76
N TYR A 165 6.53 -3.69 -6.06
CA TYR A 165 5.43 -3.36 -6.95
C TYR A 165 5.06 -4.61 -7.74
N TYR A 166 3.80 -5.01 -7.69
CA TYR A 166 3.26 -6.19 -8.38
C TYR A 166 2.17 -5.77 -9.39
N GLY A 167 2.26 -4.55 -9.94
CA GLY A 167 1.23 -3.97 -10.81
C GLY A 167 0.05 -3.39 -10.03
N CYS A 168 -1.07 -3.15 -10.72
CA CYS A 168 -2.26 -2.60 -10.10
C CYS A 168 -2.87 -3.61 -9.12
N PRO A 169 -3.17 -3.24 -7.85
CA PRO A 169 -3.77 -4.15 -6.88
C PRO A 169 -5.19 -4.61 -7.28
N PHE A 170 -5.91 -3.82 -8.08
CA PHE A 170 -7.27 -4.14 -8.53
C PHE A 170 -7.26 -4.89 -9.86
N GLY A 171 -6.53 -4.37 -10.85
CA GLY A 171 -6.39 -5.01 -12.16
C GLY A 171 -5.79 -6.41 -12.07
N SER A 172 -4.70 -6.57 -11.30
CA SER A 172 -4.07 -7.89 -11.10
C SER A 172 -4.96 -8.85 -10.32
N PHE A 173 -5.75 -8.35 -9.37
CA PHE A 173 -6.71 -9.18 -8.63
C PHE A 173 -7.82 -9.67 -9.57
N ALA A 174 -8.42 -8.75 -10.33
CA ALA A 174 -9.50 -9.04 -11.26
C ALA A 174 -9.08 -10.03 -12.36
N SER A 175 -7.85 -9.92 -12.87
CA SER A 175 -7.34 -10.78 -13.94
C SER A 175 -7.07 -12.22 -13.49
N GLN A 176 -7.02 -12.49 -12.18
CA GLN A 176 -6.77 -13.82 -11.63
C GLN A 176 -8.05 -14.55 -11.25
N LEU A 177 -9.19 -13.86 -11.18
CA LEU A 177 -10.43 -14.46 -10.74
C LEU A 177 -10.91 -15.53 -11.73
N PRO A 178 -11.27 -16.73 -11.26
CA PRO A 178 -11.99 -17.69 -12.08
C PRO A 178 -13.32 -17.08 -12.53
N THR A 179 -13.79 -17.46 -13.73
CA THR A 179 -15.04 -16.93 -14.31
C THR A 179 -16.23 -17.04 -13.32
N GLN A 180 -16.30 -18.14 -12.56
CA GLN A 180 -17.36 -18.39 -11.59
C GLN A 180 -17.33 -17.48 -10.35
N ASP A 181 -16.16 -16.95 -9.98
CA ASP A 181 -16.00 -16.10 -8.78
C ASP A 181 -16.10 -14.61 -9.12
N ARG A 182 -16.24 -14.28 -10.41
CA ARG A 182 -16.27 -12.89 -10.88
C ARG A 182 -17.44 -12.11 -10.29
N ASN A 183 -18.61 -12.73 -10.18
CA ASN A 183 -19.83 -12.11 -9.65
C ASN A 183 -19.68 -11.64 -8.18
N VAL A 184 -18.87 -12.34 -7.37
CA VAL A 184 -18.64 -12.00 -5.96
C VAL A 184 -17.94 -10.65 -5.82
N PHE A 185 -16.97 -10.36 -6.69
CA PHE A 185 -16.10 -9.18 -6.58
C PHE A 185 -16.46 -8.06 -7.56
N GLU A 186 -17.26 -8.35 -8.60
CA GLU A 186 -17.52 -7.41 -9.69
C GLU A 186 -18.13 -6.09 -9.20
N SER A 187 -19.14 -6.13 -8.35
CA SER A 187 -19.77 -4.93 -7.80
C SER A 187 -18.76 -4.06 -7.04
N LYS A 188 -17.86 -4.69 -6.25
CA LYS A 188 -16.83 -3.98 -5.50
C LYS A 188 -15.77 -3.38 -6.43
N LEU A 189 -15.30 -4.11 -7.43
CA LEU A 189 -14.33 -3.60 -8.41
C LEU A 189 -14.90 -2.46 -9.26
N ARG A 190 -16.18 -2.53 -9.65
CA ARG A 190 -16.88 -1.43 -10.34
C ARG A 190 -16.95 -0.18 -9.47
N LEU A 191 -17.21 -0.34 -8.17
CA LEU A 191 -17.23 0.77 -7.21
C LEU A 191 -15.85 1.41 -7.04
N ILE A 192 -14.81 0.59 -6.87
CA ILE A 192 -13.41 1.06 -6.79
C ILE A 192 -13.04 1.87 -8.03
N LYS A 193 -13.38 1.37 -9.24
CA LYS A 193 -13.15 2.09 -10.49
C LYS A 193 -13.83 3.47 -10.46
N LYS A 194 -15.08 3.54 -9.99
CA LYS A 194 -15.82 4.80 -9.89
C LYS A 194 -15.14 5.79 -8.93
N HIS A 195 -14.71 5.33 -7.75
CA HIS A 195 -14.03 6.18 -6.78
C HIS A 195 -12.67 6.65 -7.29
N TRP A 196 -11.89 5.76 -7.91
CA TRP A 196 -10.61 6.14 -8.51
C TRP A 196 -10.77 7.18 -9.62
N LEU A 197 -11.74 7.00 -10.54
CA LEU A 197 -12.04 8.03 -11.55
C LEU A 197 -12.42 9.36 -10.90
N ALA A 198 -13.27 9.35 -9.87
CA ALA A 198 -13.66 10.56 -9.17
C ALA A 198 -12.47 11.28 -8.51
N THR A 199 -11.55 10.53 -7.88
CA THR A 199 -10.31 11.07 -7.32
C THR A 199 -9.45 11.73 -8.40
N VAL A 200 -9.21 11.05 -9.53
CA VAL A 200 -8.40 11.62 -10.62
C VAL A 200 -9.06 12.86 -11.22
N ILE A 201 -10.39 12.86 -11.41
CA ILE A 201 -11.14 14.05 -11.85
C ILE A 201 -10.93 15.21 -10.88
N SER A 202 -10.95 14.96 -9.57
CA SER A 202 -10.70 15.98 -8.55
C SER A 202 -9.28 16.57 -8.67
N VAL A 203 -8.26 15.72 -8.86
CA VAL A 203 -6.88 16.17 -9.08
C VAL A 203 -6.75 17.02 -10.34
N LEU A 204 -7.33 16.57 -11.46
CA LEU A 204 -7.29 17.30 -12.72
C LEU A 204 -7.95 18.68 -12.60
N LYS A 205 -9.13 18.75 -11.97
CA LYS A 205 -9.85 20.01 -11.71
C LYS A 205 -9.05 20.96 -10.81
N LYS A 206 -8.40 20.43 -9.77
CA LYS A 206 -7.58 21.22 -8.84
C LYS A 206 -6.44 21.95 -9.54
N HIS A 207 -5.83 21.31 -10.55
CA HIS A 207 -4.66 21.82 -11.26
C HIS A 207 -4.97 22.28 -12.70
N SER A 208 -6.24 22.47 -13.07
CA SER A 208 -6.59 22.96 -14.40
C SER A 208 -6.25 24.44 -14.53
N SER A 209 -5.72 24.81 -15.69
CA SER A 209 -5.51 26.21 -16.03
C SER A 209 -6.86 26.92 -16.16
N LYS A 210 -6.93 28.24 -15.95
CA LYS A 210 -8.19 29.03 -16.03
C LYS A 210 -8.92 28.99 -17.40
N ARG A 211 -8.42 28.23 -18.38
CA ARG A 211 -9.17 27.95 -19.62
C ARG A 211 -10.34 27.01 -19.28
N LYS A 212 -11.51 27.31 -19.85
CA LYS A 212 -12.78 26.61 -19.64
C LYS A 212 -12.73 25.15 -20.17
N ASN A 213 -11.94 24.27 -19.58
CA ASN A 213 -12.08 22.84 -19.80
C ASN A 213 -13.38 22.41 -19.11
N SER A 214 -14.31 21.84 -19.88
CA SER A 214 -15.61 21.42 -19.36
C SER A 214 -15.47 20.25 -18.40
N SER A 215 -16.49 19.97 -17.59
CA SER A 215 -16.45 18.76 -16.74
C SER A 215 -16.42 17.46 -17.57
N GLU A 216 -16.85 17.50 -18.83
CA GLU A 216 -16.80 16.35 -19.74
C GLU A 216 -15.36 16.06 -20.19
N ASP A 217 -14.54 17.10 -20.37
CA ASP A 217 -13.13 16.95 -20.76
C ASP A 217 -12.30 16.31 -19.65
N HIS A 218 -12.52 16.69 -18.40
CA HIS A 218 -11.86 16.08 -17.24
C HIS A 218 -12.20 14.60 -17.07
N GLY A 219 -13.44 14.19 -17.41
CA GLY A 219 -13.84 12.79 -17.38
C GLY A 219 -13.07 11.95 -18.41
N LYS A 220 -12.89 12.47 -19.63
CA LYS A 220 -12.12 11.83 -20.69
C LYS A 220 -10.64 11.72 -20.32
N LEU A 221 -10.04 12.80 -19.81
CA LEU A 221 -8.65 12.79 -19.34
C LEU A 221 -8.44 11.83 -18.17
N ALA A 222 -9.36 11.76 -17.21
CA ALA A 222 -9.26 10.82 -16.09
C ALA A 222 -9.31 9.36 -16.55
N LEU A 223 -10.13 9.05 -17.55
CA LEU A 223 -10.15 7.73 -18.16
C LEU A 223 -8.83 7.43 -18.89
N GLU A 224 -8.26 8.42 -19.61
CA GLU A 224 -6.95 8.28 -20.25
C GLU A 224 -5.85 7.99 -19.22
N VAL A 225 -5.81 8.74 -18.09
CA VAL A 225 -4.89 8.47 -16.97
C VAL A 225 -5.01 7.03 -16.47
N MET A 226 -6.24 6.54 -16.27
CA MET A 226 -6.50 5.18 -15.80
C MET A 226 -6.01 4.13 -16.81
N VAL A 227 -6.31 4.31 -18.10
CA VAL A 227 -5.90 3.37 -19.17
C VAL A 227 -4.37 3.30 -19.27
N ILE A 228 -3.69 4.45 -19.23
CA ILE A 228 -2.22 4.51 -19.26
C ILE A 228 -1.63 3.80 -18.04
N TYR A 229 -2.16 4.07 -16.85
CA TYR A 229 -1.70 3.42 -15.62
C TYR A 229 -1.88 1.91 -15.68
N GLU A 230 -3.07 1.41 -16.04
CA GLU A 230 -3.35 -0.02 -16.09
C GLU A 230 -2.50 -0.71 -17.17
N GLY A 231 -2.32 -0.08 -18.33
CA GLY A 231 -1.45 -0.58 -19.39
C GLY A 231 -0.02 -0.74 -18.91
N ALA A 232 0.57 0.31 -18.33
CA ALA A 232 1.93 0.27 -17.81
C ALA A 232 2.10 -0.69 -16.62
N ALA A 233 1.12 -0.73 -15.70
CA ALA A 233 1.14 -1.62 -14.56
C ALA A 233 1.06 -3.10 -14.97
N SER A 234 0.24 -3.42 -15.96
CA SER A 234 0.11 -4.76 -16.53
C SER A 234 1.38 -5.19 -17.27
N LEU A 235 1.89 -4.34 -18.16
CA LEU A 235 3.11 -4.63 -18.93
C LEU A 235 4.34 -4.80 -18.03
N TYR A 236 4.48 -3.96 -16.99
CA TYR A 236 5.49 -4.15 -15.95
C TYR A 236 5.29 -5.49 -15.22
N ARG A 237 4.05 -5.86 -14.84
CA ARG A 237 3.79 -7.14 -14.16
C ARG A 237 4.15 -8.34 -15.05
N MET A 238 3.96 -8.23 -16.36
CA MET A 238 4.27 -9.28 -17.33
C MET A 238 5.77 -9.46 -17.55
N SER A 239 6.52 -8.36 -17.64
CA SER A 239 7.92 -8.37 -18.12
C SER A 239 8.96 -8.09 -17.03
N GLY A 240 8.57 -7.37 -15.97
CA GLY A 240 9.49 -6.79 -14.99
C GLY A 240 10.23 -5.54 -15.48
N GLU A 241 9.95 -5.07 -16.70
CA GLU A 241 10.65 -3.94 -17.34
C GLU A 241 10.17 -2.61 -16.77
N ILE A 242 11.09 -1.81 -16.25
CA ILE A 242 10.79 -0.53 -15.60
C ILE A 242 10.46 0.57 -16.62
N GLU A 243 10.83 0.34 -17.87
CA GLU A 243 10.62 1.20 -19.03
C GLU A 243 9.14 1.54 -19.20
N PHE A 244 8.22 0.61 -18.90
CA PHE A 244 6.78 0.88 -18.94
C PHE A 244 6.33 1.93 -17.92
N ILE A 245 7.00 2.01 -16.75
CA ILE A 245 6.74 3.07 -15.76
C ILE A 245 7.27 4.42 -16.26
N HIS A 246 8.41 4.43 -16.97
CA HIS A 246 8.94 5.64 -17.60
C HIS A 246 8.06 6.12 -18.77
N MET A 247 7.52 5.20 -19.57
CA MET A 247 6.55 5.51 -20.62
C MET A 247 5.26 6.11 -20.04
N MET A 248 4.73 5.53 -18.96
CA MET A 248 3.60 6.10 -18.22
C MET A 248 3.88 7.54 -17.78
N ARG A 249 5.05 7.82 -17.18
CA ARG A 249 5.44 9.18 -16.79
C ARG A 249 5.42 10.15 -17.97
N LYS A 250 5.98 9.74 -19.11
CA LYS A 250 5.99 10.57 -20.34
C LYS A 250 4.58 10.87 -20.86
N GLN A 251 3.67 9.90 -20.82
CA GLN A 251 2.29 10.10 -21.31
C GLN A 251 1.47 10.96 -20.34
N PHE A 252 1.66 10.78 -19.03
CA PHE A 252 1.08 11.65 -18.02
C PHE A 252 1.52 13.12 -18.18
N GLU A 253 2.77 13.37 -18.55
CA GLU A 253 3.24 14.72 -18.85
C GLU A 253 2.51 15.34 -20.06
N GLN A 254 2.14 14.55 -21.07
CA GLN A 254 1.31 15.03 -22.18
C GLN A 254 -0.12 15.35 -21.73
N ILE A 255 -0.67 14.61 -20.76
CA ILE A 255 -1.96 14.95 -20.14
C ILE A 255 -1.83 16.27 -19.37
N ALA A 256 -0.76 16.45 -18.59
CA ALA A 256 -0.55 17.66 -17.81
C ALA A 256 -0.52 18.94 -18.69
N LYS A 257 0.06 18.86 -19.88
CA LYS A 257 0.10 19.97 -20.85
C LYS A 257 -1.25 20.30 -21.49
N ARG A 258 -2.19 19.34 -21.52
CA ARG A 258 -3.51 19.46 -22.14
C ARG A 258 -4.62 19.84 -21.13
N ASN A 259 -4.35 19.74 -19.83
CA ASN A 259 -5.31 19.98 -18.74
C ASN A 259 -5.48 21.47 -18.37
#